data_AF-A0A165RD30-F1
#
_entry.id   AF-A0A165RD30-F1
#
_cell.length_a   1.000
_cell.length_b   1.000
_cell.length_c   1.000
_cell.angle_alpha   90.00
_cell.angle_beta   90.00
_cell.angle_gamma   90.00
#
_symmetry.space_group_name_H-M   'P 1'
#
loop_
_entity.id
_entity.type
_entity.pdbx_description
1 polymer ?
#
loop_
_entity_poly.entity_id
_entity_poly.type
_entity_poly.pdbx_seq_one_letter_code
_entity_poly.pdbx_strand_id
1 'polypeptide(L)'
;MLDSHSATARLVRQMKSTESAVSNALIEALGLMHTAAIAQRDVAAPVAKTQAAMQRMSKMVEGLVSAQGDTLRVHGQLRDVSRVVNAPDEPTCPDQEIFTTASASQVA
;
A
#
# COMPACT_ATOMS: atom_id res chain seq x y z
N MET A 1 -20.30 -13.14 -12.12
CA MET A 1 -19.85 -13.06 -10.72
C MET A 1 -18.36 -13.36 -10.73
N LEU A 2 -17.50 -12.50 -10.15
CA LEU A 2 -16.05 -12.78 -10.08
C LEU A 2 -15.83 -13.90 -9.06
N ASP A 3 -15.06 -14.93 -9.42
CA ASP A 3 -14.56 -15.92 -8.46
C ASP A 3 -13.42 -15.31 -7.60
N SER A 4 -13.14 -15.94 -6.46
CA SER A 4 -12.15 -15.42 -5.49
C SER A 4 -10.76 -15.20 -6.10
N HIS A 5 -10.34 -16.08 -7.01
CA HIS A 5 -9.02 -16.01 -7.63
C HIS A 5 -8.95 -14.84 -8.63
N SER A 6 -9.95 -14.68 -9.50
CA SER A 6 -10.00 -13.57 -10.44
C SER A 6 -10.18 -12.22 -9.74
N ALA A 7 -10.94 -12.16 -8.64
CA ALA A 7 -11.07 -10.97 -7.79
C ALA A 7 -9.73 -10.58 -7.15
N THR A 8 -9.01 -11.54 -6.57
CA THR A 8 -7.69 -11.31 -5.94
C THR A 8 -6.67 -10.82 -6.96
N ALA A 9 -6.56 -11.48 -8.12
CA ALA A 9 -5.65 -11.07 -9.17
C ALA A 9 -5.93 -9.65 -9.68
N ARG A 10 -7.21 -9.27 -9.76
CA ARG A 10 -7.63 -7.91 -10.13
C ARG A 10 -7.24 -6.89 -9.06
N LEU A 11 -7.51 -7.17 -7.78
CA LEU A 11 -7.15 -6.29 -6.66
C LEU A 11 -5.64 -6.04 -6.61
N VAL A 12 -4.80 -7.07 -6.78
CA VAL A 12 -3.35 -6.92 -6.80
C VAL A 12 -2.88 -5.96 -7.89
N ARG A 13 -3.43 -6.09 -9.11
CA ARG A 13 -3.09 -5.18 -10.22
C ARG A 13 -3.56 -3.75 -9.94
N GLN A 14 -4.79 -3.59 -9.46
CA GLN A 14 -5.36 -2.27 -9.17
C GLN A 14 -4.62 -1.57 -8.02
N MET A 15 -4.20 -2.32 -6.99
CA MET A 15 -3.41 -1.77 -5.88
C MET A 15 -2.08 -1.20 -6.37
N LYS A 16 -1.29 -2.00 -7.10
CA LYS A 16 -0.01 -1.55 -7.67
C LYS A 16 -0.18 -0.33 -8.59
N SER A 17 -1.21 -0.36 -9.43
CA SER A 17 -1.52 0.77 -10.32
C SER A 17 -1.87 2.03 -9.53
N THR A 18 -2.60 1.91 -8.43
CA THR A 18 -3.02 3.04 -7.60
C THR A 18 -1.83 3.63 -6.84
N GLU A 19 -0.99 2.79 -6.23
CA GLU A 19 0.25 3.22 -5.57
C GLU A 19 1.15 4.01 -6.50
N SER A 20 1.36 3.50 -7.72
CA SER A 20 2.17 4.18 -8.72
C SER A 20 1.53 5.50 -9.15
N ALA A 21 0.21 5.55 -9.36
CA ALA A 21 -0.49 6.77 -9.76
C ALA A 21 -0.38 7.87 -8.68
N VAL A 22 -0.56 7.52 -7.41
CA VAL A 22 -0.43 8.48 -6.29
C VAL A 22 1.00 8.98 -6.16
N SER A 23 2.00 8.10 -6.28
CA SER A 23 3.41 8.48 -6.26
C SER A 23 3.77 9.43 -7.41
N ASN A 24 3.32 9.13 -8.63
CA ASN A 24 3.56 9.98 -9.79
C ASN A 24 2.87 11.35 -9.63
N ALA A 25 1.64 11.38 -9.13
CA ALA A 25 0.94 12.64 -8.86
C ALA A 25 1.70 13.52 -7.85
N LEU A 26 2.29 12.92 -6.82
CA LEU A 26 3.13 13.64 -5.85
C LEU A 26 4.39 14.23 -6.49
N ILE A 27 5.06 13.46 -7.35
CA ILE A 27 6.25 13.93 -8.10
C ILE A 27 5.89 15.15 -8.97
N GLU A 28 4.82 15.05 -9.77
CA GLU A 28 4.38 16.12 -10.65
C GLU A 28 3.94 17.38 -9.86
N ALA A 29 3.22 17.19 -8.75
CA ALA A 29 2.80 18.29 -7.88
C ALA A 29 3.98 19.04 -7.26
N LEU A 30 5.00 18.31 -6.79
CA LEU A 30 6.23 18.89 -6.27
C LEU A 30 7.04 19.61 -7.37
N GLY A 31 7.11 19.03 -8.56
CA GLY A 31 7.72 19.67 -9.73
C GLY A 31 7.05 21.00 -10.08
N LEU A 32 5.71 21.02 -10.13
CA LEU A 32 4.94 22.24 -10.36
C LEU A 32 5.20 23.29 -9.26
N MET A 33 5.19 22.89 -7.99
CA MET A 33 5.46 23.80 -6.88
C MET A 33 6.88 24.38 -6.92
N HIS A 34 7.87 23.57 -7.30
CA HIS A 34 9.25 24.00 -7.50
C HIS A 34 9.35 25.05 -8.62
N THR A 35 8.78 24.77 -9.79
CA THR A 35 8.75 25.73 -10.91
C THR A 35 8.00 27.00 -10.54
N ALA A 36 6.88 26.91 -9.82
CA ALA A 36 6.13 28.06 -9.35
C ALA A 36 6.94 28.94 -8.39
N ALA A 37 7.72 28.34 -7.48
CA ALA A 37 8.60 29.08 -6.58
C ALA A 37 9.73 29.82 -7.32
N ILE A 38 10.32 29.19 -8.35
CA ILE A 38 11.30 29.86 -9.23
C ILE A 38 10.64 31.03 -9.96
N ALA A 39 9.48 30.80 -10.58
CA ALA A 39 8.75 31.84 -11.30
C ALA A 39 8.36 33.02 -10.39
N GLN A 40 8.00 32.75 -9.13
CA GLN A 40 7.69 33.79 -8.14
C GLN A 40 8.90 34.67 -7.82
N ARG A 41 10.12 34.12 -7.84
CA ARG A 41 11.37 34.87 -7.67
C ARG A 41 11.69 35.73 -8.89
N ASP A 42 11.50 35.17 -10.09
CA ASP A 42 12.01 35.75 -11.34
C ASP A 42 11.00 36.67 -12.04
N VAL A 43 9.72 36.61 -11.70
CA VAL A 43 8.64 37.39 -12.34
C VAL A 43 8.02 38.38 -11.36
N ALA A 44 7.88 39.64 -11.80
CA ALA A 44 7.14 40.67 -11.09
C ALA A 44 5.63 40.38 -11.11
N ALA A 45 5.14 39.63 -10.11
CA ALA A 45 3.72 39.34 -9.91
C ALA A 45 3.22 39.86 -8.55
N PRO A 46 1.92 40.16 -8.40
CA PRO A 46 1.38 40.61 -7.12
C PRO A 46 1.63 39.57 -6.00
N VAL A 47 2.36 39.99 -4.95
CA VAL A 47 2.80 39.12 -3.85
C VAL A 47 1.64 38.35 -3.21
N ALA A 48 0.50 39.00 -2.98
CA ALA A 48 -0.66 38.36 -2.38
C ALA A 48 -1.23 37.21 -3.22
N LYS A 49 -1.23 37.35 -4.57
CA LYS A 49 -1.75 36.32 -5.47
C LYS A 49 -0.79 35.13 -5.57
N THR A 50 0.52 35.39 -5.65
CA THR A 50 1.53 34.34 -5.72
C THR A 50 1.62 33.57 -4.41
N GLN A 51 1.56 34.26 -3.27
CA GLN A 51 1.52 33.65 -1.95
C GLN A 51 0.29 32.76 -1.76
N ALA A 52 -0.91 33.22 -2.14
CA ALA A 52 -2.13 32.42 -2.07
C ALA A 52 -2.08 31.17 -2.98
N ALA A 53 -1.41 31.26 -4.14
CA ALA A 53 -1.19 30.10 -5.01
C ALA A 53 -0.25 29.08 -4.34
N MET A 54 0.87 29.53 -3.76
CA MET A 54 1.81 28.66 -3.04
C MET A 54 1.16 27.96 -1.84
N GLN A 55 0.30 28.65 -1.08
CA GLN A 55 -0.47 28.02 0.00
C GLN A 55 -1.39 26.91 -0.49
N ARG A 56 -2.06 27.10 -1.63
CA ARG A 56 -2.91 26.07 -2.23
C ARG A 56 -2.09 24.88 -2.73
N MET A 57 -0.92 25.13 -3.31
CA MET A 57 0.01 24.07 -3.72
C MET A 57 0.53 23.27 -2.51
N SER A 58 0.88 23.92 -1.39
CA SER A 58 1.26 23.23 -0.14
C SER A 58 0.17 22.26 0.31
N LYS A 59 -1.09 22.72 0.38
CA LYS A 59 -2.22 21.88 0.76
C LYS A 59 -2.45 20.71 -0.19
N MET A 60 -2.22 20.92 -1.49
CA MET A 60 -2.29 19.85 -2.49
C MET A 60 -1.22 18.78 -2.24
N VAL A 61 0.02 19.19 -1.98
CA VAL A 61 1.13 18.27 -1.65
C VAL A 61 0.86 17.52 -0.35
N GLU A 62 0.43 18.22 0.70
CA GLU A 62 0.03 17.61 1.98
C GLU A 62 -1.04 16.53 1.77
N GLY A 63 -2.09 16.83 1.00
CA GLY A 63 -3.15 15.87 0.67
C GLY A 63 -2.63 14.65 -0.09
N LEU A 64 -1.71 14.82 -1.02
CA LEU A 64 -1.09 13.71 -1.77
C LEU A 64 -0.19 12.85 -0.88
N VAL A 65 0.55 13.43 0.05
CA VAL A 65 1.35 12.69 1.05
C VAL A 65 0.44 11.86 1.95
N SER A 66 -0.68 12.43 2.43
CA SER A 66 -1.68 11.67 3.19
C SER A 66 -2.26 10.52 2.36
N ALA A 67 -2.65 10.78 1.11
CA ALA A 67 -3.19 9.76 0.21
C ALA A 67 -2.19 8.63 -0.07
N GLN A 68 -0.90 8.93 -0.19
CA GLN A 68 0.15 7.92 -0.34
C GLN A 68 0.21 7.00 0.89
N GLY A 69 0.20 7.59 2.10
CA GLY A 69 0.18 6.84 3.35
C GLY A 69 -1.07 5.97 3.50
N ASP A 70 -2.25 6.51 3.16
CA ASP A 70 -3.50 5.75 3.18
C ASP A 70 -3.50 4.61 2.16
N THR A 71 -2.95 4.82 0.97
CA THR A 71 -2.83 3.78 -0.06
C THR A 71 -2.00 2.60 0.45
N LEU A 72 -0.85 2.87 1.07
CA LEU A 72 0.00 1.83 1.67
C LEU A 72 -0.69 1.10 2.83
N ARG A 73 -1.47 1.80 3.66
CA ARG A 73 -2.27 1.19 4.72
C ARG A 73 -3.35 0.26 4.16
N VAL A 74 -4.08 0.70 3.14
CA VAL A 74 -5.10 -0.12 2.48
C VAL A 74 -4.49 -1.36 1.85
N HIS A 75 -3.30 -1.27 1.24
CA HIS A 75 -2.56 -2.46 0.79
C HIS A 75 -2.37 -3.44 1.94
N GLY A 76 -1.81 -2.99 3.07
CA GLY A 76 -1.60 -3.83 4.25
C GLY A 76 -2.88 -4.52 4.73
N GLN A 77 -3.97 -3.75 4.86
CA GLN A 77 -5.28 -4.26 5.27
C GLN A 77 -5.83 -5.31 4.29
N LEU A 78 -5.76 -5.07 2.98
CA LEU A 78 -6.19 -6.04 1.98
C LEU A 78 -5.33 -7.31 1.99
N ARG A 79 -4.02 -7.18 2.27
CA ARG A 79 -3.12 -8.31 2.44
C ARG A 79 -3.50 -9.16 3.65
N ASP A 80 -3.86 -8.51 4.75
CA ASP A 80 -4.31 -9.21 5.96
C ASP A 80 -5.66 -9.91 5.74
N VAL A 81 -6.61 -9.27 5.06
CA VAL A 81 -7.87 -9.90 4.63
C VAL A 81 -7.60 -11.12 3.75
N SER A 82 -6.69 -11.00 2.76
CA SER A 82 -6.31 -12.12 1.89
C SER A 82 -5.71 -13.28 2.69
N ARG A 83 -4.94 -13.01 3.75
CA ARG A 83 -4.40 -14.05 4.62
C ARG A 83 -5.52 -14.77 5.37
N VAL A 84 -6.47 -14.04 5.96
CA VAL A 84 -7.60 -14.65 6.71
C VAL A 84 -8.48 -15.50 5.79
N VAL A 85 -8.80 -15.01 4.59
CA VAL A 85 -9.71 -15.69 3.66
C VAL A 85 -9.07 -16.93 3.02
N ASN A 86 -7.75 -16.91 2.77
CA ASN A 86 -7.03 -18.02 2.12
C ASN A 86 -6.27 -18.93 3.11
N ALA A 87 -6.39 -18.69 4.42
CA ALA A 87 -5.91 -19.60 5.46
C ALA A 87 -7.09 -20.22 6.24
N PRO A 88 -7.95 -21.03 5.59
CA PRO A 88 -8.83 -21.91 6.36
C PRO A 88 -7.95 -23.02 6.95
N ASP A 89 -7.83 -23.04 8.27
CA ASP A 89 -7.39 -24.15 9.13
C ASP A 89 -6.40 -25.18 8.51
N GLU A 90 -5.12 -25.05 8.83
CA GLU A 90 -4.25 -26.23 8.98
C GLU A 90 -3.68 -26.27 10.39
N PRO A 91 -4.38 -26.91 11.34
CA PRO A 91 -3.75 -27.55 12.46
C PRO A 91 -3.76 -29.07 12.24
N THR A 92 -3.18 -29.58 11.15
CA THR A 92 -2.58 -30.92 11.24
C THR A 92 -1.26 -30.78 11.98
N CYS A 93 -1.36 -30.61 13.30
CA CYS A 93 -0.31 -31.13 14.16
C CYS A 93 -0.27 -32.63 13.83
N PRO A 94 0.83 -33.19 13.30
CA PRO A 94 0.87 -34.62 13.02
C PRO A 94 0.56 -35.34 14.32
N ASP A 95 -0.38 -36.31 14.27
CA ASP A 95 -0.79 -37.08 15.42
C ASP A 95 0.47 -37.53 16.19
N GLN A 96 0.50 -37.25 17.49
CA GLN A 96 1.55 -37.72 18.40
C GLN A 96 1.49 -39.24 18.61
N GLU A 97 1.18 -40.02 17.57
CA GLU A 97 1.07 -41.48 17.59
C GLU A 97 2.33 -42.16 17.02
N ILE A 98 3.42 -41.42 16.74
CA ILE A 98 4.72 -42.05 16.41
C ILE A 98 5.50 -42.46 17.69
N PHE A 99 5.11 -41.98 18.88
CA PHE A 99 5.83 -42.31 20.12
C PHE A 99 5.18 -43.37 21.01
N THR A 100 4.07 -43.98 20.60
CA THR A 100 3.47 -45.09 21.36
C THR A 100 2.99 -46.19 20.43
N THR A 101 3.89 -47.09 20.05
CA THR A 101 3.76 -48.57 20.17
C THR A 101 4.69 -49.29 19.17
N ALA A 102 5.88 -49.68 19.63
CA ALA A 102 6.56 -50.92 19.20
C ALA A 102 7.62 -51.29 20.25
N SER A 103 7.11 -51.87 21.34
CA SER A 103 7.71 -52.84 22.25
C SER A 103 9.24 -53.04 22.27
N ALA A 104 9.80 -52.88 23.47
CA ALA A 104 10.91 -53.70 23.94
C ALA A 104 10.58 -55.21 23.87
N SER A 105 11.40 -55.99 23.14
CA SER A 105 11.71 -57.43 23.27
C SER A 105 12.52 -57.80 22.00
N GLN A 106 13.72 -58.38 21.95
CA GLN A 106 14.46 -59.37 22.73
C GLN A 106 15.96 -59.18 22.38
N VAL A 107 16.86 -58.95 23.34
CA VAL A 107 17.82 -59.92 23.89
C VAL A 107 17.78 -61.33 23.26
N ALA A 108 18.77 -61.63 22.41
CA ALA A 108 19.56 -62.86 22.37
C ALA A 108 20.87 -62.59 21.62
#